data_AF-A0A249SRF2-F1
#
_entry.id   AF-A0A249SRF2-F1
#
_cell.length_a   1.000
_cell.length_b   1.000
_cell.length_c   1.000
_cell.angle_alpha   90.00
_cell.angle_beta   90.00
_cell.angle_gamma   90.00
#
_symmetry.space_group_name_H-M   'P 1'
#
loop_
_entity.id
_entity.type
_entity.pdbx_description
1 polymer ?
#
loop_
_entity_poly.entity_id
_entity_poly.type
_entity_poly.pdbx_seq_one_letter_code
_entity_poly.pdbx_strand_id
1 'polypeptide(L)'
;MATDSLDITANIPLSDEVFSDEKVQRITQICRNTICFANDLFSLGKEMAHSHLGAEFNLVTILVRERDLSIESAIYEAVAIHDQSVENFIKISEQIYRFDEKTNRLLEKYVAAMGFLMKGNIDWSTKDIIRYPHI
;
A
#
# COMPACT_ATOMS: atom_id res chain seq x y z
N MET A 1 -10.54 -4.12 -2.67
CA MET A 1 -9.51 -3.89 -1.62
C MET A 1 -10.13 -3.14 -0.45
N ALA A 2 -9.49 -3.12 0.73
CA ALA A 2 -10.04 -2.44 1.93
C ALA A 2 -10.42 -0.96 1.70
N THR A 3 -9.76 -0.30 0.75
CA THR A 3 -10.09 1.06 0.30
C THR A 3 -11.48 1.21 -0.33
N ASP A 4 -12.02 0.15 -0.95
CA ASP A 4 -13.34 0.19 -1.63
C ASP A 4 -14.50 0.17 -0.64
N SER A 5 -14.27 -0.34 0.57
CA SER A 5 -15.28 -0.41 1.63
C SER A 5 -15.29 0.82 2.56
N LEU A 6 -14.43 1.82 2.32
CA LEU A 6 -14.30 2.98 3.22
C LEU A 6 -15.56 3.85 3.25
N ASP A 7 -16.38 3.79 2.21
CA ASP A 7 -17.69 4.42 2.17
C ASP A 7 -18.60 3.93 3.31
N ILE A 8 -18.60 2.62 3.56
CA ILE A 8 -19.42 1.93 4.54
C ILE A 8 -18.70 1.86 5.89
N THR A 9 -17.45 1.38 5.91
CA THR A 9 -16.74 1.04 7.15
C THR A 9 -16.27 2.27 7.92
N ALA A 10 -15.95 3.35 7.22
CA ALA A 10 -15.49 4.61 7.80
C ALA A 10 -16.51 5.74 7.64
N ASN A 11 -17.68 5.48 7.05
CA ASN A 11 -18.72 6.47 6.76
C ASN A 11 -18.18 7.67 5.96
N ILE A 12 -17.52 7.37 4.83
CA ILE A 12 -16.89 8.36 3.93
C ILE A 12 -17.55 8.27 2.53
N PRO A 13 -18.80 8.73 2.37
CA PRO A 13 -19.49 8.65 1.09
C PRO A 13 -18.96 9.74 0.14
N LEU A 14 -17.91 9.42 -0.62
CA LEU A 14 -17.46 10.25 -1.74
C LEU A 14 -18.44 10.07 -2.92
N SER A 15 -18.75 11.16 -3.62
CA SER A 15 -19.53 11.07 -4.86
C SER A 15 -18.70 10.43 -5.98
N ASP A 16 -19.37 9.88 -6.99
CA ASP A 16 -18.70 9.30 -8.16
C ASP A 16 -17.79 10.32 -8.88
N GLU A 17 -18.19 11.59 -8.91
CA GLU A 17 -17.39 12.69 -9.46
C GLU A 17 -16.08 12.88 -8.69
N VAL A 18 -16.14 12.90 -7.35
CA VAL A 18 -14.96 13.07 -6.49
C VAL A 18 -14.08 11.81 -6.53
N PHE A 19 -14.68 10.63 -6.55
CA PHE A 19 -13.94 9.37 -6.61
C PHE A 19 -13.28 9.14 -7.97
N SER A 20 -13.85 9.71 -9.05
CA SER A 20 -13.27 9.67 -10.40
C SER A 20 -12.21 10.74 -10.63
N ASP A 21 -11.96 11.62 -9.66
CA ASP A 21 -10.89 12.62 -9.74
C ASP A 21 -9.52 11.92 -9.87
N GLU A 22 -8.72 12.36 -10.84
CA GLU A 22 -7.42 11.74 -11.15
C GLU A 22 -6.51 11.65 -9.92
N LYS A 23 -6.46 12.70 -9.09
CA LYS A 23 -5.59 12.70 -7.92
C LYS A 23 -6.13 11.79 -6.82
N VAL A 24 -7.45 11.70 -6.66
CA VAL A 24 -8.09 10.79 -5.69
C VAL A 24 -7.84 9.34 -6.11
N GLN A 25 -8.07 8.98 -7.37
CA GLN A 25 -7.74 7.65 -7.87
C GLN A 25 -6.25 7.33 -7.71
N ARG A 26 -5.38 8.31 -7.98
CA ARG A 26 -3.93 8.13 -7.88
C ARG A 26 -3.51 7.82 -6.45
N ILE A 27 -3.96 8.57 -5.43
CA ILE A 27 -3.60 8.27 -4.04
C ILE A 27 -4.20 6.94 -3.56
N THR A 28 -5.40 6.60 -4.03
CA THR A 28 -6.01 5.30 -3.74
C THR A 28 -5.18 4.15 -4.30
N GLN A 29 -4.72 4.26 -5.55
CA GLN A 29 -3.86 3.25 -6.15
C GLN A 29 -2.50 3.17 -5.44
N ILE A 30 -1.91 4.30 -5.07
CA ILE A 30 -0.64 4.31 -4.32
C ILE A 30 -0.81 3.60 -2.97
N CYS A 31 -1.85 3.94 -2.20
CA CYS A 31 -2.14 3.28 -0.93
C CYS A 31 -2.24 1.75 -1.08
N ARG A 32 -2.98 1.28 -2.08
CA ARG A 32 -3.11 -0.15 -2.40
C ARG A 32 -1.77 -0.80 -2.69
N ASN A 33 -0.98 -0.20 -3.58
CA ASN A 33 0.33 -0.71 -3.95
C ASN A 33 1.27 -0.74 -2.76
N THR A 34 1.30 0.31 -1.94
CA THR A 34 2.17 0.37 -0.76
C THR A 34 1.86 -0.74 0.24
N ILE A 35 0.57 -1.04 0.45
CA ILE A 35 0.15 -2.19 1.28
C ILE A 35 0.65 -3.51 0.70
N CYS A 36 0.54 -3.71 -0.62
CA CYS A 36 1.04 -4.91 -1.29
C CYS A 36 2.57 -5.01 -1.17
N PHE A 37 3.32 -3.94 -1.44
CA PHE A 37 4.78 -3.95 -1.35
C PHE A 37 5.28 -4.24 0.07
N ALA A 38 4.63 -3.66 1.09
CA ALA A 38 4.91 -4.02 2.48
C ALA A 38 4.61 -5.50 2.73
N ASN A 39 3.50 -6.02 2.19
CA ASN A 39 3.15 -7.42 2.34
C ASN A 39 4.20 -8.35 1.71
N ASP A 40 4.69 -8.04 0.51
CA ASP A 40 5.73 -8.80 -0.18
C ASP A 40 7.03 -8.87 0.64
N LEU A 41 7.43 -7.76 1.25
CA LEU A 41 8.62 -7.71 2.12
C LEU A 41 8.48 -8.60 3.36
N PHE A 42 7.34 -8.52 4.08
CA PHE A 42 7.13 -9.34 5.28
C PHE A 42 6.85 -10.81 4.96
N SER A 43 6.29 -11.11 3.79
CA SER A 43 5.92 -12.46 3.37
C SER A 43 7.03 -13.22 2.65
N LEU A 44 8.08 -12.54 2.17
CA LEU A 44 9.13 -13.13 1.34
C LEU A 44 9.65 -14.47 1.88
N GLY A 45 10.06 -14.52 3.15
CA GLY A 45 10.66 -15.72 3.74
C GLY A 45 9.74 -16.95 3.70
N LYS A 46 8.46 -16.78 4.06
CA LYS A 46 7.48 -17.88 4.00
C LYS A 46 7.12 -18.23 2.56
N GLU A 47 7.06 -17.26 1.65
CA GLU A 47 6.68 -17.52 0.26
C GLU A 47 7.77 -18.31 -0.46
N MET A 48 9.03 -17.99 -0.19
CA MET A 48 10.18 -18.75 -0.68
C MET A 48 10.21 -20.18 -0.13
N ALA A 49 9.82 -20.37 1.14
CA ALA A 49 9.87 -21.68 1.79
C ALA A 49 8.64 -22.59 1.50
N HIS A 50 7.46 -22.02 1.26
CA HIS A 50 6.20 -22.77 1.21
C HIS A 50 5.52 -22.81 -0.16
N SER A 51 5.89 -21.95 -1.11
CA SER A 51 5.23 -21.96 -2.42
C SER A 51 5.91 -22.93 -3.39
N HIS A 52 5.11 -23.75 -4.07
CA HIS A 52 5.58 -24.60 -5.18
C HIS A 52 6.15 -23.79 -6.36
N LEU A 53 5.88 -22.47 -6.37
CA LEU A 53 6.29 -21.49 -7.37
C LEU A 53 7.35 -20.51 -6.83
N GLY A 54 7.99 -20.76 -5.69
CA GLY A 54 9.12 -19.97 -5.20
C GLY A 54 8.93 -18.45 -5.07
N ALA A 55 7.74 -17.99 -4.64
CA ALA A 55 7.38 -16.58 -4.51
C ALA A 55 7.40 -15.80 -5.85
N GLU A 56 7.05 -16.42 -6.97
CA GLU A 56 7.09 -15.84 -8.32
C GLU A 56 6.41 -14.47 -8.51
N PHE A 57 5.40 -14.15 -7.69
CA PHE A 57 4.64 -12.90 -7.77
C PHE A 57 5.07 -11.83 -6.76
N ASN A 58 6.09 -12.13 -5.94
CA ASN A 58 6.61 -11.21 -4.94
C ASN A 58 7.49 -10.14 -5.59
N LEU A 59 7.34 -8.87 -5.20
CA LEU A 59 8.16 -7.77 -5.73
C LEU A 59 9.67 -8.06 -5.66
N VAL A 60 10.16 -8.66 -4.58
CA VAL A 60 11.59 -8.94 -4.40
C VAL A 60 12.09 -9.96 -5.43
N THR A 61 11.35 -11.05 -5.66
CA THR A 61 11.75 -12.08 -6.64
C THR A 61 11.65 -11.56 -8.07
N ILE A 62 10.67 -10.70 -8.36
CA ILE A 62 10.57 -9.99 -9.62
C ILE A 62 11.79 -9.09 -9.83
N LEU A 63 12.22 -8.33 -8.81
CA LEU A 63 13.40 -7.46 -8.90
C LEU A 63 14.69 -8.26 -9.11
N VAL A 64 14.86 -9.41 -8.43
CA VAL A 64 15.98 -10.33 -8.67
C VAL A 64 16.04 -10.72 -10.15
N ARG A 65 14.91 -11.13 -10.73
CA ARG A 65 14.85 -11.62 -12.12
C ARG A 65 15.00 -10.53 -13.17
N GLU A 66 14.27 -9.43 -13.00
CA GLU A 66 14.17 -8.38 -14.02
C GLU A 66 15.37 -7.42 -13.99
N ARG A 67 16.11 -7.37 -12.88
CA ARG A 67 17.23 -6.44 -12.69
C ARG A 67 18.56 -7.12 -12.35
N ASP A 68 18.61 -8.45 -12.39
CA ASP A 68 19.80 -9.26 -12.08
C ASP A 68 20.43 -8.90 -10.73
N LEU A 69 19.58 -8.71 -9.72
CA LEU A 69 19.99 -8.31 -8.38
C LEU A 69 20.21 -9.53 -7.49
N SER A 70 21.13 -9.41 -6.52
CA SER A 70 21.14 -10.32 -5.37
C SER A 70 19.83 -10.17 -4.57
N ILE A 71 19.45 -11.21 -3.81
CA ILE A 71 18.24 -11.15 -2.98
C ILE A 71 18.28 -9.99 -1.98
N GLU A 72 19.45 -9.72 -1.40
CA GLU A 72 19.67 -8.62 -0.47
C GLU A 72 19.49 -7.26 -1.16
N SER A 73 20.11 -7.07 -2.33
CA SER A 73 19.95 -5.83 -3.12
C SER A 73 18.50 -5.63 -3.57
N ALA A 74 17.80 -6.70 -3.94
CA ALA A 74 16.38 -6.64 -4.31
C ALA A 74 15.47 -6.29 -3.13
N ILE A 75 15.79 -6.75 -1.91
CA ILE A 75 15.08 -6.33 -0.68
C ILE A 75 15.27 -4.83 -0.47
N TYR A 76 16.51 -4.32 -0.54
CA TYR A 76 16.78 -2.88 -0.38
C TYR A 76 16.05 -2.05 -1.43
N GLU A 77 16.00 -2.51 -2.68
CA GLU A 77 15.25 -1.82 -3.73
C GLU A 77 13.73 -1.88 -3.52
N ALA A 78 13.18 -3.01 -3.08
CA ALA A 78 11.76 -3.10 -2.72
C ALA A 78 11.38 -2.15 -1.57
N VAL A 79 12.25 -2.00 -0.56
CA VAL A 79 12.09 -1.01 0.52
C VAL A 79 12.09 0.41 -0.07
N ALA A 80 13.04 0.74 -0.96
CA ALA A 80 13.09 2.05 -1.58
C ALA A 80 11.83 2.36 -2.43
N ILE A 81 11.30 1.36 -3.15
CA ILE A 81 10.03 1.48 -3.91
C ILE A 81 8.85 1.74 -2.95
N HIS A 82 8.78 1.02 -1.84
CA HIS A 82 7.77 1.23 -0.81
C HIS A 82 7.84 2.65 -0.25
N ASP A 83 9.01 3.09 0.19
CA ASP A 83 9.20 4.40 0.82
C ASP A 83 8.91 5.54 -0.14
N GLN A 84 9.38 5.43 -1.39
CA GLN A 84 9.04 6.40 -2.44
C GLN A 84 7.53 6.45 -2.72
N SER A 85 6.83 5.32 -2.60
CA SER A 85 5.37 5.27 -2.74
C SER A 85 4.67 5.98 -1.58
N VAL A 86 5.17 5.84 -0.34
CA VAL A 86 4.67 6.59 0.83
C VAL A 86 4.86 8.09 0.64
N GLU A 87 6.05 8.52 0.22
CA GLU A 87 6.33 9.95 -0.04
C GLU A 87 5.40 10.53 -1.11
N ASN A 88 5.18 9.78 -2.20
CA ASN A 88 4.27 10.17 -3.27
C ASN A 88 2.81 10.26 -2.79
N PHE A 89 2.38 9.33 -1.94
CA PHE A 89 1.05 9.39 -1.31
C PHE A 89 0.87 10.69 -0.54
N ILE A 90 1.82 11.03 0.35
CA ILE A 90 1.79 12.24 1.17
C ILE A 90 1.71 13.48 0.25
N LYS A 91 2.65 13.61 -0.68
CA LYS A 91 2.77 14.78 -1.56
C LYS A 91 1.51 15.00 -2.42
N ILE A 92 0.88 13.94 -2.92
CA ILE A 92 -0.33 14.06 -3.75
C ILE A 92 -1.55 14.32 -2.89
N SER A 93 -1.63 13.74 -1.68
CA SER A 93 -2.76 13.91 -0.76
C SER A 93 -2.98 15.38 -0.37
N GLU A 94 -1.92 16.17 -0.28
CA GLU A 94 -2.00 17.61 0.02
C GLU A 94 -2.70 18.43 -1.09
N GLN A 95 -2.86 17.85 -2.29
CA GLN A 95 -3.33 18.58 -3.48
C GLN A 95 -4.77 18.23 -3.89
N ILE A 96 -5.47 17.40 -3.12
CA ILE A 96 -6.82 16.92 -3.48
C ILE A 96 -7.94 17.81 -2.91
N TYR A 97 -7.62 18.73 -1.99
CA TYR A 97 -8.58 19.57 -1.26
C TYR A 97 -9.03 20.80 -2.06
N ARG A 98 -9.54 20.56 -3.27
CA ARG A 98 -9.95 21.60 -4.24
C ARG A 98 -11.47 21.75 -4.42
N PHE A 99 -12.25 21.00 -3.64
CA PHE A 99 -13.70 20.98 -3.70
C PHE A 99 -14.31 21.93 -2.66
N ASP A 100 -15.63 21.85 -2.46
CA ASP A 100 -16.31 22.56 -1.38
C ASP A 100 -15.89 22.03 0.01
N GLU A 101 -16.17 22.81 1.06
CA GLU A 101 -15.76 22.52 2.44
C GLU A 101 -16.29 21.18 2.98
N LYS A 102 -17.47 20.74 2.56
CA LYS A 102 -18.03 19.46 3.00
C LYS A 102 -17.28 18.31 2.34
N THR A 103 -17.02 18.42 1.04
CA THR A 103 -16.26 17.41 0.28
C THR A 103 -14.82 17.31 0.74
N ASN A 104 -14.14 18.45 0.98
CA ASN A 104 -12.77 18.44 1.49
C ASN A 104 -12.65 17.75 2.85
N ARG A 105 -13.63 17.95 3.75
CA ARG A 105 -13.69 17.22 5.03
C ARG A 105 -13.88 15.71 4.88
N LEU A 106 -14.57 15.25 3.84
CA LEU A 106 -14.66 13.82 3.52
C LEU A 106 -13.33 13.30 2.97
N LEU A 107 -12.65 14.08 2.12
CA LEU A 107 -11.33 13.73 1.58
C LEU A 107 -10.27 13.66 2.68
N GLU A 108 -10.29 14.55 3.68
CA GLU A 108 -9.40 14.48 4.84
C GLU A 108 -9.56 13.15 5.59
N LYS A 109 -10.82 12.74 5.84
CA LYS A 109 -11.12 11.42 6.45
C LYS A 109 -10.65 10.28 5.55
N TYR A 110 -10.82 10.41 4.24
CA TYR A 110 -10.41 9.38 3.27
C TYR A 110 -8.90 9.17 3.29
N VAL A 111 -8.12 10.27 3.25
CA VAL A 111 -6.65 10.24 3.35
C VAL A 111 -6.22 9.64 4.69
N ALA A 112 -6.83 10.05 5.79
CA ALA A 112 -6.52 9.50 7.11
C ALA A 112 -6.80 7.99 7.19
N ALA A 113 -7.95 7.53 6.67
CA ALA A 113 -8.31 6.12 6.63
C ALA A 113 -7.31 5.29 5.81
N MET A 114 -6.87 5.78 4.65
CA MET A 114 -5.80 5.14 3.87
C MET A 114 -4.48 5.09 4.63
N GLY A 115 -4.11 6.16 5.34
CA GLY A 115 -2.95 6.16 6.22
C GLY A 115 -3.03 5.09 7.31
N PHE A 116 -4.20 4.89 7.92
CA PHE A 116 -4.43 3.82 8.88
C PHE A 116 -4.34 2.43 8.25
N LEU A 117 -4.81 2.23 7.03
CA LEU A 117 -4.67 0.95 6.32
C LEU A 117 -3.19 0.62 6.06
N MET A 118 -2.41 1.60 5.58
CA MET A 118 -0.97 1.44 5.34
C MET A 118 -0.22 1.12 6.63
N LYS A 119 -0.42 1.92 7.68
CA LYS A 119 0.24 1.71 8.98
C LYS A 119 -0.20 0.41 9.65
N GLY A 120 -1.50 0.13 9.62
CA GLY A 120 -2.09 -1.06 10.20
C GLY A 120 -1.55 -2.34 9.57
N ASN A 121 -1.31 -2.36 8.26
CA ASN A 121 -0.69 -3.49 7.58
C ASN A 121 0.74 -3.77 8.10
N ILE A 122 1.56 -2.74 8.27
CA ILE A 122 2.92 -2.88 8.83
C ILE A 122 2.86 -3.37 10.28
N ASP A 123 2.00 -2.77 11.10
CA ASP A 123 1.87 -3.12 12.52
C ASP A 123 1.39 -4.54 12.73
N TRP A 124 0.40 -4.96 11.94
CA TRP A 124 -0.08 -6.33 11.99
C TRP A 124 0.98 -7.32 11.49
N SER A 125 1.66 -7.02 10.37
CA SER A 125 2.70 -7.90 9.83
C SER A 125 3.89 -8.07 10.77
N THR A 126 4.19 -7.06 11.58
CA THR A 126 5.25 -7.13 12.61
C THR A 126 4.82 -7.92 13.85
N LYS A 127 3.53 -7.92 14.19
CA LYS A 127 3.01 -8.54 15.43
C LYS A 127 2.48 -9.96 15.24
N ASP A 128 2.00 -10.31 14.05
CA ASP A 128 1.42 -11.62 13.75
C ASP A 128 2.49 -12.63 13.35
N ILE A 129 3.17 -13.15 14.37
CA ILE A 129 4.28 -14.10 14.25
C ILE A 129 3.85 -15.48 13.73
N ILE A 130 2.55 -15.79 13.73
CA ILE A 130 2.01 -17.05 13.22
C ILE A 130 1.93 -16.97 11.70
N ARG A 131 1.44 -15.84 11.18
CA ARG A 131 1.34 -15.63 9.73
C ARG A 131 2.68 -15.27 9.10
N TYR A 132 3.55 -14.57 9.82
CA TYR A 132 4.90 -14.22 9.40
C TYR A 132 5.88 -14.76 10.46
N PRO A 133 6.20 -16.06 10.44
CA PRO A 133 7.27 -16.58 11.30
C PRO A 133 8.51 -15.75 10.96
N HIS A 134 9.01 -15.01 11.94
CA HIS A 134 10.06 -14.03 11.73
C HIS A 134 11.24 -14.64 10.96
N ILE A 135 11.79 -13.80 10.08
CA ILE A 135 13.08 -13.92 9.39
C ILE A 135 14.11 -14.59 10.30
#